data_AF-X1MTU5-F1
#
_entry.id   AF-X1MTU5-F1
#
_cell.length_a   1.000
_cell.length_b   1.000
_cell.length_c   1.000
_cell.angle_alpha   90.00
_cell.angle_beta   90.00
_cell.angle_gamma   90.00
#
_symmetry.space_group_name_H-M   'P 1'
#
loop_
_entity.id
_entity.type
_entity.pdbx_description
1 polymer ?
#
loop_
_entity_poly.entity_id
_entity_poly.type
_entity_poly.pdbx_seq_one_letter_code
_entity_poly.pdbx_strand_id
1 'polypeptide(L)'
;MIRGKGRDVFDLWFLLSKKVEIDWYLVNLKMSYYNRKTDLKKIIDLIGKMSDQEIQKDLNKFLPLNQRPMIKKMKTLLLEKLNNQV
;
A
#
# COMPACT_ATOMS: atom_id res chain seq x y z
N MET A 1 10.02 0.82 0.34
CA MET A 1 8.95 -0.04 -0.19
C MET A 1 7.90 0.82 -0.90
N ILE A 2 7.44 1.90 -0.27
CA ILE A 2 6.49 2.85 -0.85
C ILE A 2 7.24 4.07 -1.42
N ARG A 3 6.97 4.42 -2.68
CA ARG A 3 7.45 5.63 -3.37
C ARG A 3 6.50 6.82 -3.17
N GLY A 4 5.43 6.62 -2.40
CA GLY A 4 4.36 7.58 -2.20
C GLY A 4 3.44 7.66 -3.42
N LYS A 5 3.25 6.55 -4.13
CA LYS A 5 2.41 6.48 -5.35
C LYS A 5 1.20 5.60 -5.11
N GLY A 6 0.09 5.91 -5.79
CA GLY A 6 -1.16 5.16 -5.65
C GLY A 6 -1.01 3.68 -5.99
N ARG A 7 -0.14 3.34 -6.96
CA ARG A 7 0.20 1.93 -7.23
C ARG A 7 0.79 1.17 -6.04
N ASP A 8 1.55 1.83 -5.17
CA ASP A 8 2.13 1.16 -4.00
C ASP A 8 1.04 0.72 -3.01
N VAL A 9 -0.03 1.53 -2.90
CA VAL A 9 -1.23 1.22 -2.10
C VAL A 9 -1.96 0.00 -2.70
N PHE A 10 -2.14 -0.01 -4.02
CA PHE A 10 -2.79 -1.11 -4.73
C PHE A 10 -2.01 -2.42 -4.61
N ASP A 11 -0.69 -2.40 -4.86
CA ASP A 11 0.17 -3.58 -4.80
C ASP A 11 0.14 -4.21 -3.41
N LEU A 12 0.23 -3.39 -2.36
CA LEU A 12 0.17 -3.88 -0.98
C LEU A 12 -1.21 -4.44 -0.65
N TRP A 13 -2.29 -3.74 -1.01
CA TRP A 13 -3.66 -4.23 -0.81
C TRP A 13 -3.89 -5.55 -1.55
N PHE A 14 -3.38 -5.67 -2.78
CA PHE A 14 -3.55 -6.86 -3.61
C PHE A 14 -2.86 -8.07 -2.97
N LEU A 15 -1.60 -7.94 -2.54
CA LEU A 15 -0.87 -9.01 -1.85
C LEU A 15 -1.61 -9.47 -0.58
N LEU A 16 -2.05 -8.51 0.25
CA LEU A 16 -2.82 -8.81 1.45
C LEU A 16 -4.20 -9.42 1.14
N SER A 17 -4.83 -9.04 0.02
CA SER A 17 -6.08 -9.65 -0.44
C SER A 17 -5.91 -11.11 -0.82
N LYS A 18 -4.71 -11.51 -1.25
CA LYS A 18 -4.32 -12.88 -1.54
C LYS A 18 -3.82 -13.66 -0.32
N LYS A 19 -3.96 -13.10 0.88
CA LYS A 19 -3.47 -13.69 2.15
C LYS A 19 -1.95 -13.91 2.16
N VAL A 20 -1.19 -13.11 1.42
CA VAL A 20 0.27 -13.11 1.51
C VAL A 20 0.68 -12.42 2.81
N GLU A 21 1.42 -13.12 3.66
CA GLU A 21 1.97 -12.56 4.89
C GLU A 21 3.18 -11.67 4.58
N ILE A 22 3.34 -10.61 5.38
CA ILE A 22 4.49 -9.70 5.23
C ILE A 22 5.68 -10.31 5.98
N ASP A 23 6.65 -10.82 5.24
CA ASP A 23 7.95 -11.19 5.81
C ASP A 23 8.78 -9.92 6.11
N TRP A 24 8.74 -9.49 7.38
CA TRP A 24 9.48 -8.31 7.84
C TRP A 24 10.99 -8.45 7.77
N TYR A 25 11.52 -9.67 7.83
CA TYR A 25 12.96 -9.92 7.67
C TYR A 25 13.35 -9.63 6.23
N LEU A 26 12.64 -10.23 5.26
CA LEU A 26 12.90 -10.01 3.83
C LEU A 26 12.67 -8.56 3.42
N VAL A 27 11.61 -7.92 3.92
CA VAL A 27 11.34 -6.51 3.67
C VAL A 27 12.49 -5.64 4.20
N ASN A 28 12.95 -5.86 5.44
CA ASN A 28 14.05 -5.06 5.99
C ASN A 28 15.40 -5.37 5.32
N LEU A 29 15.63 -6.60 4.87
CA LEU A 29 16.79 -6.95 4.05
C LEU A 29 16.79 -6.13 2.75
N LYS A 30 15.65 -6.06 2.04
CA LYS A 30 15.50 -5.20 0.86
C LYS A 30 15.71 -3.73 1.18
N MET A 31 15.19 -3.24 2.31
CA MET A 31 15.32 -1.84 2.70
C MET A 31 16.75 -1.47 3.10
N SER A 32 17.55 -2.43 3.57
CA SER A 32 18.94 -2.22 3.95
C SER A 32 19.83 -1.77 2.78
N TYR A 33 19.54 -2.22 1.55
CA TYR A 33 20.21 -1.73 0.32
C TYR A 33 20.05 -0.21 0.10
N TYR A 34 19.07 0.40 0.75
CA TYR A 34 18.81 1.84 0.72
C TYR A 34 19.16 2.54 2.05
N ASN A 35 19.88 1.87 2.96
CA ASN A 35 20.17 2.34 4.33
C ASN A 35 18.90 2.74 5.12
N ARG A 36 17.81 1.97 4.96
CA ARG A 36 16.51 2.24 5.60
C ARG A 36 16.01 1.00 6.35
N LYS A 37 15.15 1.24 7.35
CA LYS A 37 14.35 0.21 8.04
C LYS A 37 12.89 0.61 8.06
N THR A 38 12.00 -0.37 7.92
CA THR A 38 10.56 -0.17 7.93
C THR A 38 9.87 -1.21 8.80
N ASP A 39 8.69 -0.86 9.28
CA ASP A 39 7.81 -1.70 10.09
C ASP A 39 6.36 -1.39 9.69
N LEU A 40 5.41 -2.13 10.27
CA LEU A 40 3.99 -1.99 9.96
C LEU A 40 3.48 -0.59 10.24
N LYS A 41 3.88 -0.01 11.39
CA LYS A 41 3.45 1.32 11.82
C LYS A 41 3.88 2.39 10.84
N LYS A 42 5.13 2.36 10.38
CA LYS A 42 5.64 3.28 9.34
C LYS A 42 4.88 3.16 8.03
N ILE A 43 4.49 1.94 7.64
CA ILE A 43 3.68 1.73 6.43
C ILE A 43 2.29 2.35 6.60
N ILE A 44 1.63 2.09 7.74
CA ILE A 44 0.31 2.67 8.07
C ILE A 44 0.39 4.21 8.06
N ASP A 45 1.39 4.80 8.71
CA ASP A 45 1.58 6.25 8.77
C ASP A 45 1.80 6.86 7.38
N LEU A 46 2.59 6.19 6.53
CA LEU A 46 2.85 6.64 5.16
C LEU A 46 1.58 6.63 4.32
N ILE A 47 0.81 5.54 4.36
CA ILE A 47 -0.46 5.41 3.62
C ILE A 47 -1.48 6.41 4.16
N GLY A 48 -1.55 6.58 5.48
CA GLY A 48 -2.44 7.52 6.14
C GLY A 48 -2.26 8.96 5.68
N LYS A 49 -1.02 9.37 5.39
CA LYS A 49 -0.68 10.71 4.90
C LYS A 49 -0.96 10.95 3.42
N MET A 50 -1.18 9.91 2.61
CA MET A 50 -1.48 10.06 1.19
C MET A 50 -2.92 10.55 0.99
N SER A 51 -3.15 11.46 0.04
CA SER A 51 -4.51 11.87 -0.31
C SER A 51 -5.20 10.85 -1.22
N ASP A 52 -6.50 10.67 -1.04
CA ASP A 52 -7.29 9.77 -1.89
C ASP A 52 -7.30 10.23 -3.36
N GLN A 53 -7.22 11.55 -3.58
CA GLN A 53 -7.13 12.13 -4.92
C GLN A 53 -5.81 11.77 -5.62
N GLU A 54 -4.68 11.80 -4.92
CA GLU A 54 -3.38 11.39 -5.47
C GLU A 54 -3.35 9.89 -5.80
N ILE A 55 -3.91 9.07 -4.91
CA ILE A 55 -4.04 7.63 -5.12
C ILE A 55 -4.87 7.36 -6.38
N GLN A 56 -6.04 8.00 -6.50
CA GLN A 56 -6.91 7.89 -7.66
C GLN A 56 -6.23 8.36 -8.95
N LYS A 57 -5.58 9.53 -8.92
CA LYS A 57 -4.91 10.11 -10.09
C LYS A 57 -3.79 9.21 -10.61
N ASP A 58 -3.04 8.55 -9.73
CA ASP A 58 -1.99 7.62 -10.12
C ASP A 58 -2.59 6.32 -10.67
N LEU A 59 -3.55 5.71 -9.97
CA LEU A 59 -4.13 4.42 -10.36
C LEU A 59 -5.00 4.50 -11.62
N ASN A 60 -5.66 5.63 -11.89
CA ASN A 60 -6.45 5.83 -13.11
C ASN A 60 -5.64 5.71 -14.41
N LYS A 61 -4.30 5.84 -14.33
CA LYS A 61 -3.39 5.64 -15.48
C LYS A 61 -3.21 4.17 -15.86
N PHE A 62 -3.48 3.27 -14.92
CA PHE A 62 -3.22 1.83 -15.06
C PHE A 62 -4.51 1.01 -15.07
N LEU A 63 -5.58 1.51 -14.47
CA LEU A 63 -6.82 0.76 -14.28
C LEU A 63 -7.95 1.18 -15.25
N PRO A 64 -8.69 0.19 -15.80
CA PRO A 64 -9.84 0.42 -16.66
C PRO A 64 -11.02 1.08 -15.91
N LEU A 65 -11.90 1.75 -16.65
CA LEU A 65 -13.00 2.57 -16.11
C LEU A 65 -13.90 1.82 -15.12
N ASN A 66 -14.19 0.54 -15.39
CA ASN A 66 -15.02 -0.33 -14.57
C ASN A 66 -14.43 -0.62 -13.17
N GLN A 67 -13.11 -0.49 -12.99
CA GLN A 67 -12.43 -0.72 -11.72
C GLN A 67 -12.21 0.56 -10.90
N ARG A 68 -12.47 1.74 -11.48
CA ARG A 68 -12.27 3.04 -10.83
C ARG A 68 -13.15 3.30 -9.60
N PRO A 69 -14.40 2.80 -9.50
CA PRO A 69 -15.19 2.96 -8.27
C PRO A 69 -14.53 2.33 -7.03
N MET A 70 -13.82 1.22 -7.22
CA MET A 70 -13.09 0.54 -6.16
C MET A 70 -11.92 1.37 -5.63
N ILE A 71 -11.27 2.16 -6.50
CA ILE A 71 -10.10 2.97 -6.15
C ILE A 71 -10.44 4.00 -5.06
N LYS A 72 -11.68 4.53 -5.07
CA LYS A 72 -12.15 5.50 -4.07
C LYS A 72 -12.09 4.95 -2.64
N LYS A 73 -12.20 3.63 -2.47
CA LYS A 73 -12.18 2.96 -1.15
C LYS A 73 -10.83 2.29 -0.86
N MET A 74 -9.86 2.37 -1.77
CA MET A 74 -8.62 1.58 -1.71
C MET A 74 -7.79 1.88 -0.46
N LYS A 75 -7.65 3.16 -0.10
CA LYS A 75 -6.93 3.58 1.10
C LYS A 75 -7.54 2.98 2.36
N THR A 76 -8.86 3.13 2.53
CA THR A 76 -9.59 2.60 3.67
C THR A 76 -9.47 1.08 3.77
N LEU A 77 -9.71 0.36 2.67
CA LEU A 77 -9.61 -1.10 2.63
C LEU A 77 -8.21 -1.62 2.98
N LEU A 78 -7.17 -0.90 2.56
CA LEU A 78 -5.80 -1.26 2.90
C LEU A 78 -5.52 -1.05 4.39
N LEU A 79 -5.91 0.10 4.94
CA LEU A 79 -5.71 0.41 6.37
C LEU A 79 -6.45 -0.59 7.27
N GLU A 80 -7.68 -0.96 6.92
CA GLU A 80 -8.44 -2.00 7.62
C GLU A 80 -7.69 -3.35 7.62
N LYS A 81 -7.17 -3.76 6.46
CA LYS A 81 -6.39 -5.01 6.35
C LYS A 81 -5.10 -4.98 7.17
N LEU A 82 -4.39 -3.85 7.18
CA LEU A 82 -3.14 -3.70 7.92
C LEU A 82 -3.39 -3.71 9.45
N ASN A 83 -4.45 -3.05 9.92
CA ASN A 83 -4.81 -3.06 11.34
C ASN A 83 -5.25 -4.44 11.84
N ASN A 84 -5.87 -5.25 10.97
CA ASN A 84 -6.26 -6.63 11.31
C ASN A 84 -5.08 -7.63 11.31
N GLN A 85 -3.86 -7.20 10.99
CA GLN A 85 -2.64 -8.00 11.12
C GLN A 85 -1.86 -7.71 12.41
N VAL A 86 -2.37 -6.81 13.26
CA VAL A 86 -1.84 -6.50 14.60
C VAL A 86 -2.41 -7.48 15.62
#